data_AF-A0A7W5YH60-F1
#
_entry.id   AF-A0A7W5YH60-F1
#
_cell.length_a   1.000
_cell.length_b   1.000
_cell.length_c   1.000
_cell.angle_alpha   90.00
_cell.angle_beta   90.00
_cell.angle_gamma   90.00
#
_symmetry.space_group_name_H-M   'P 1'
#
loop_
_entity.id
_entity.type
_entity.pdbx_description
1 polymer ?
#
loop_
_entity_poly.entity_id
_entity_poly.type
_entity_poly.pdbx_seq_one_letter_code
_entity_poly.pdbx_strand_id
1 'polypeptide(L)'
;MSLADDETVPWKEVGGWSVAVDPTLDNGCFVLTSFDDYTIFRLGFNFRKKDNPLYILLGNPNWKSLEKGKHYPIEFSFDQSKRTADARGLDLPGFKSLWIDFNDPDLIEEFAGKLSFRASLRGKQIVALGLKDSARAADELLACQKAVNDAVAKHPAPPQSKDPFEAKPGTQALDPFDL
;
A
#
# COMPACT_ATOMS: atom_id res chain seq x y z
N MET A 1 17.97 -6.81 -6.09
CA MET A 1 17.64 -5.39 -5.81
C MET A 1 16.48 -5.44 -4.84
N SER A 2 16.71 -5.14 -3.56
CA SER A 2 15.67 -5.24 -2.53
C SER A 2 14.72 -4.05 -2.69
N LEU A 3 13.45 -4.32 -3.00
CA LEU A 3 12.36 -3.35 -2.96
C LEU A 3 11.70 -3.31 -1.57
N ALA A 4 12.28 -3.98 -0.59
CA ALA A 4 11.88 -3.81 0.80
C ALA A 4 12.31 -2.41 1.23
N ASP A 5 11.37 -1.49 1.28
CA ASP A 5 11.41 -0.41 2.25
C ASP A 5 11.83 -1.04 3.60
N ASP A 6 12.82 -0.44 4.27
CA ASP A 6 13.41 -0.90 5.55
C ASP A 6 12.36 -1.11 6.67
N GLU A 7 11.12 -0.67 6.43
CA GLU A 7 9.97 -0.76 7.32
C GLU A 7 9.00 -1.93 7.00
N THR A 8 9.14 -2.64 5.88
CA THR A 8 8.19 -3.73 5.51
C THR A 8 8.59 -5.08 6.11
N VAL A 9 7.60 -5.88 6.52
CA VAL A 9 7.82 -7.22 7.07
C VAL A 9 7.45 -8.28 6.02
N PRO A 10 8.41 -9.08 5.51
CA PRO A 10 8.13 -10.08 4.50
C PRO A 10 7.20 -11.17 5.04
N TRP A 11 6.18 -11.53 4.26
CA TRP A 11 5.25 -12.62 4.58
C TRP A 11 5.58 -13.87 3.77
N LYS A 12 5.59 -13.77 2.43
CA LYS A 12 5.80 -14.91 1.54
C LYS A 12 6.08 -14.48 0.09
N GLU A 13 6.69 -15.35 -0.71
CA GLU A 13 6.69 -15.23 -2.17
C GLU A 13 5.84 -16.30 -2.83
N VAL A 14 5.06 -15.93 -3.84
CA VAL A 14 4.16 -16.83 -4.56
C VAL A 14 4.08 -16.43 -6.05
N GLY A 15 4.50 -17.32 -6.94
CA GLY A 15 4.32 -17.12 -8.39
C GLY A 15 4.94 -15.85 -8.98
N GLY A 16 6.07 -15.36 -8.42
CA GLY A 16 6.69 -14.10 -8.85
C GLY A 16 6.11 -12.85 -8.20
N TRP A 17 5.24 -13.01 -7.20
CA TRP A 17 4.71 -11.96 -6.35
C TRP A 17 5.30 -12.06 -4.95
N SER A 18 5.76 -10.94 -4.42
CA SER A 18 6.12 -10.83 -3.00
C SER A 18 4.90 -10.34 -2.23
N VAL A 19 4.63 -10.97 -1.09
CA VAL A 19 3.60 -10.57 -0.14
C VAL A 19 4.29 -10.12 1.14
N ALA A 20 3.88 -8.97 1.66
CA ALA A 20 4.48 -8.39 2.86
C ALA A 20 3.46 -7.54 3.62
N VAL A 21 3.78 -7.28 4.89
CA VAL A 21 3.05 -6.35 5.75
C VAL A 21 3.75 -4.99 5.69
N ASP A 22 2.96 -3.93 5.60
CA ASP A 22 3.42 -2.55 5.75
C ASP A 22 2.92 -1.99 7.10
N PRO A 23 3.77 -1.97 8.14
CA PRO A 23 3.45 -1.38 9.43
C PRO A 23 3.09 0.11 9.32
N THR A 24 3.65 0.81 8.33
CA THR A 24 3.33 2.21 8.11
C THR A 24 1.88 2.36 7.66
N LEU A 25 1.27 1.39 7.00
CA LEU A 25 -0.12 1.45 6.55
C LEU A 25 -1.10 0.81 7.53
N ASP A 26 -0.81 0.93 8.83
CA ASP A 26 -1.58 0.33 9.93
C ASP A 26 -1.67 -1.20 9.79
N ASN A 27 -0.50 -1.80 9.54
CA ASN A 27 -0.30 -3.23 9.31
C ASN A 27 -1.10 -3.79 8.11
N GLY A 28 -1.26 -2.98 7.07
CA GLY A 28 -1.85 -3.43 5.82
C GLY A 28 -0.92 -4.39 5.07
N CYS A 29 -1.43 -5.57 4.70
CA CYS A 29 -0.74 -6.46 3.79
C CYS A 29 -0.81 -5.93 2.35
N PHE A 30 0.19 -6.28 1.54
CA PHE A 30 0.22 -5.97 0.12
C PHE A 30 0.91 -7.07 -0.69
N VAL A 31 0.58 -7.12 -1.98
CA VAL A 31 1.32 -7.85 -3.00
C VAL A 31 2.09 -6.88 -3.86
N LEU A 32 3.30 -7.29 -4.26
CA LEU A 32 4.20 -6.49 -5.07
C LEU A 32 4.86 -7.37 -6.12
N THR A 33 5.03 -6.81 -7.32
CA THR A 33 5.93 -7.36 -8.34
C THR A 33 6.62 -6.22 -9.09
N SER A 34 7.70 -6.56 -9.79
CA SER A 34 8.47 -5.64 -10.63
C SER A 34 8.70 -6.22 -12.01
N PHE A 35 8.68 -5.37 -13.03
CA PHE A 35 8.82 -5.75 -14.44
C PHE A 35 10.21 -5.41 -15.00
N ASP A 36 10.50 -5.94 -16.19
CA ASP A 36 11.78 -5.73 -16.88
C ASP A 36 12.10 -4.26 -17.19
N ASP A 37 11.07 -3.41 -17.34
CA ASP A 37 11.20 -1.96 -17.53
C ASP A 37 11.32 -1.18 -16.21
N TYR A 38 11.53 -1.90 -15.10
CA TYR A 38 11.57 -1.40 -13.72
C TYR A 38 10.24 -0.84 -13.22
N THR A 39 9.13 -1.09 -13.91
CA THR A 39 7.81 -0.75 -13.37
C THR A 39 7.54 -1.62 -12.14
N ILE A 40 7.04 -0.99 -11.09
CA ILE A 40 6.63 -1.61 -9.84
C ILE A 40 5.10 -1.53 -9.80
N PHE A 41 4.47 -2.67 -9.54
CA PHE A 41 3.05 -2.74 -9.24
C PHE A 41 2.88 -3.24 -7.81
N ARG A 42 2.07 -2.54 -7.03
CA ARG A 42 1.72 -2.92 -5.67
C ARG A 42 0.22 -2.76 -5.47
N LEU A 43 -0.43 -3.77 -4.91
CA LEU A 43 -1.83 -3.78 -4.51
C LEU A 43 -1.90 -4.16 -3.03
N GLY A 44 -2.65 -3.44 -2.21
CA GLY A 44 -2.73 -3.78 -0.79
C GLY A 44 -3.77 -3.00 -0.01
N PHE A 45 -3.65 -3.10 1.31
CA PHE A 45 -4.52 -2.46 2.28
C PHE A 45 -3.84 -1.24 2.94
N ASN A 46 -4.61 -0.19 3.19
CA ASN A 46 -4.24 1.04 3.86
C ASN A 46 -5.32 1.38 4.91
N PHE A 47 -5.18 0.85 6.12
CA PHE A 47 -6.17 1.03 7.18
C PHE A 47 -6.07 2.38 7.90
N ARG A 48 -5.12 3.24 7.53
CA ARG A 48 -5.13 4.65 7.98
C ARG A 48 -6.39 5.39 7.51
N LYS A 49 -7.04 4.91 6.46
CA LYS A 49 -8.33 5.40 5.99
C LYS A 49 -9.41 4.42 6.43
N LYS A 50 -10.38 4.91 7.22
CA LYS A 50 -11.45 4.08 7.80
C LYS A 50 -12.40 3.52 6.74
N ASP A 51 -12.60 4.26 5.65
CA ASP A 51 -13.50 3.90 4.57
C ASP A 51 -12.68 3.44 3.37
N ASN A 52 -12.86 2.17 2.99
CA ASN A 52 -12.22 1.46 1.88
C ASN A 52 -10.68 1.45 1.89
N PRO A 53 -10.07 0.37 2.41
CA PRO A 53 -8.62 0.32 2.61
C PRO A 53 -7.83 -0.01 1.34
N LEU A 54 -8.44 -0.21 0.18
CA LEU A 54 -7.71 -0.74 -0.98
C LEU A 54 -6.96 0.34 -1.74
N TYR A 55 -5.76 0.02 -2.21
CA TYR A 55 -4.98 0.90 -3.07
C TYR A 55 -4.18 0.15 -4.11
N ILE A 56 -3.86 0.83 -5.21
CA ILE A 56 -2.80 0.44 -6.14
C ILE A 56 -1.71 1.52 -6.09
N LEU A 57 -0.46 1.07 -6.06
CA LEU A 57 0.71 1.91 -6.27
C LEU A 57 1.44 1.44 -7.53
N LEU A 58 1.68 2.38 -8.43
CA LEU A 58 2.47 2.19 -9.65
C LEU A 58 3.74 3.02 -9.50
N GLY A 59 4.91 2.43 -9.67
CA GLY A 59 6.20 3.12 -9.56
C GLY A 59 7.12 2.81 -10.72
N ASN A 60 8.05 3.71 -11.04
CA ASN A 60 9.15 3.39 -11.94
C ASN A 60 10.33 4.36 -11.69
N PRO A 61 11.58 3.88 -11.53
CA PRO A 61 12.74 4.74 -11.29
C PRO A 61 13.06 5.68 -12.46
N ASN A 62 12.58 5.37 -13.67
CA ASN A 62 12.75 6.20 -14.86
C ASN A 62 11.77 7.38 -14.91
N TRP A 63 10.73 7.41 -14.07
CA TRP A 63 9.82 8.54 -14.00
C TRP A 63 10.48 9.72 -13.27
N LYS A 64 10.62 10.86 -13.96
CA LYS A 64 11.24 12.08 -13.41
C LYS A 64 10.27 13.25 -13.24
N SER A 65 9.16 13.27 -13.97
CA SER A 65 8.27 14.42 -14.07
C SER A 65 7.05 14.38 -13.15
N LEU A 66 6.90 13.35 -12.32
CA LEU A 66 5.83 13.30 -11.32
C LEU A 66 6.18 14.21 -10.13
N GLU A 67 5.21 15.00 -9.71
CA GLU A 67 5.31 15.94 -8.60
C GLU A 67 4.59 15.36 -7.38
N LYS A 68 5.25 15.41 -6.22
CA LYS A 68 4.67 14.93 -4.96
C LYS A 68 3.39 15.70 -4.63
N GLY A 69 2.32 14.97 -4.33
CA GLY A 69 1.02 15.52 -3.95
C GLY A 69 0.18 16.03 -5.13
N LYS A 70 0.70 16.07 -6.35
CA LYS A 70 -0.08 16.45 -7.54
C LYS A 70 -0.99 15.31 -7.97
N HIS A 71 -2.18 15.66 -8.43
CA HIS A 71 -3.20 14.75 -8.90
C HIS A 71 -3.10 14.57 -10.42
N TYR A 72 -3.26 13.33 -10.87
CA TYR A 72 -3.09 12.90 -12.25
C TYR A 72 -4.27 12.00 -12.63
N PRO A 73 -5.16 12.45 -13.53
CA PRO A 73 -6.18 11.58 -14.08
C PRO A 73 -5.50 10.52 -14.94
N ILE A 74 -5.68 9.27 -14.56
CA ILE A 74 -5.17 8.11 -15.30
C ILE A 74 -6.33 7.29 -15.84
N GLU A 75 -6.10 6.65 -16.96
CA GLU A 75 -6.96 5.60 -17.49
C GLU A 75 -6.29 4.26 -17.17
N PHE A 76 -7.02 3.33 -16.58
CA PHE A 76 -6.52 1.99 -16.32
C PHE A 76 -7.53 0.94 -16.76
N SER A 77 -7.06 -0.29 -16.96
CA SER A 77 -7.93 -1.43 -17.21
C SER A 77 -7.37 -2.70 -16.61
N PHE A 78 -8.26 -3.51 -16.07
CA PHE A 78 -8.04 -4.95 -15.96
C PHE A 78 -8.65 -5.60 -17.21
N ASP A 79 -7.80 -6.21 -18.03
CA ASP A 79 -8.10 -6.62 -19.40
C ASP A 79 -8.70 -5.47 -20.23
N GLN A 80 -9.94 -5.61 -20.72
CA GLN A 80 -10.56 -4.66 -21.66
C GLN A 80 -11.41 -3.58 -20.99
N SER A 81 -11.72 -3.71 -19.69
CA SER A 81 -12.61 -2.80 -18.98
C SER A 81 -11.88 -1.54 -18.54
N LYS A 82 -11.93 -0.49 -19.37
CA LYS A 82 -11.29 0.81 -19.08
C LYS A 82 -12.08 1.60 -18.03
N ARG A 83 -11.36 2.13 -17.06
CA ARG A 83 -11.85 3.01 -16.00
C ARG A 83 -10.89 4.19 -15.83
N THR A 84 -11.39 5.29 -15.32
CA THR A 84 -10.59 6.46 -14.94
C THR A 84 -10.44 6.51 -13.43
N ALA A 85 -9.25 6.84 -12.94
CA ALA A 85 -9.00 7.14 -11.54
C ALA A 85 -8.16 8.41 -11.40
N ASP A 86 -8.30 9.06 -10.26
CA ASP A 86 -7.45 10.19 -9.89
C ASP A 86 -6.28 9.67 -9.05
N ALA A 87 -5.07 9.72 -9.61
CA ALA A 87 -3.86 9.21 -8.97
C ALA A 87 -3.04 10.35 -8.37
N ARG A 88 -2.53 10.15 -7.15
CA ARG A 88 -1.68 11.12 -6.46
C ARG A 88 -0.20 10.77 -6.63
N GLY A 89 0.59 11.72 -7.08
CA GLY A 89 2.04 11.57 -7.20
C GLY A 89 2.71 11.44 -5.82
N LEU A 90 3.60 10.47 -5.68
CA LEU A 90 4.45 10.28 -4.51
C LEU A 90 5.93 10.29 -4.93
N ASP A 91 6.77 10.67 -3.97
CA ASP A 91 8.22 10.53 -4.07
C ASP A 91 8.64 9.51 -3.01
N LEU A 92 9.07 8.34 -3.45
CA LEU A 92 9.56 7.25 -2.60
C LEU A 92 11.07 7.08 -2.83
N PRO A 93 11.81 6.51 -1.86
CA PRO A 93 13.25 6.31 -2.01
C PRO A 93 13.59 5.56 -3.32
N GLY A 94 14.27 6.26 -4.24
CA GLY A 94 14.76 5.69 -5.49
C GLY A 94 13.80 5.73 -6.68
N PHE A 95 12.51 6.05 -6.51
CA PHE A 95 11.56 6.10 -7.63
C PHE A 95 10.36 7.02 -7.39
N LYS A 96 9.79 7.52 -8.49
CA LYS A 96 8.52 8.25 -8.44
C LYS A 96 7.36 7.29 -8.64
N SER A 97 6.25 7.56 -7.99
CA SER A 97 5.09 6.68 -8.03
C SER A 97 3.76 7.43 -8.09
N LEU A 98 2.71 6.69 -8.46
CA LEU A 98 1.32 7.09 -8.49
C LEU A 98 0.57 6.20 -7.50
N TRP A 99 -0.13 6.84 -6.57
CA TRP A 99 -1.00 6.20 -5.60
C TRP A 99 -2.46 6.37 -6.02
N ILE A 100 -3.21 5.28 -6.06
CA ILE A 100 -4.62 5.27 -6.41
C ILE A 100 -5.38 4.61 -5.27
N ASP A 101 -6.27 5.36 -4.63
CA ASP A 101 -7.20 4.79 -3.65
C ASP A 101 -8.39 4.13 -4.37
N PHE A 102 -8.81 2.97 -3.90
CA PHE A 102 -9.94 2.23 -4.44
C PHE A 102 -11.02 2.03 -3.38
N ASN A 103 -12.24 2.39 -3.75
CA ASN A 103 -13.44 2.18 -2.95
C ASN A 103 -14.20 0.90 -3.33
N ASP A 104 -13.73 0.21 -4.37
CA ASP A 104 -14.37 -0.95 -4.93
C ASP A 104 -13.89 -2.22 -4.18
N PRO A 105 -14.77 -2.92 -3.43
CA PRO A 105 -14.39 -4.15 -2.74
C PRO A 105 -13.97 -5.26 -3.71
N ASP A 106 -14.39 -5.18 -4.97
CA ASP A 106 -14.16 -6.22 -5.97
C ASP A 106 -12.76 -6.12 -6.62
N LEU A 107 -11.95 -5.12 -6.25
CA LEU A 107 -10.62 -4.90 -6.84
C LEU A 107 -9.71 -6.13 -6.71
N ILE A 108 -9.73 -6.81 -5.56
CA ILE A 108 -8.91 -8.02 -5.34
C ILE A 108 -9.40 -9.16 -6.23
N GLU A 109 -10.72 -9.29 -6.42
CA GLU A 109 -11.30 -10.29 -7.32
C GLU A 109 -10.93 -9.99 -8.79
N GLU A 110 -10.98 -8.72 -9.21
CA GLU A 110 -10.52 -8.31 -10.53
C GLU A 110 -9.03 -8.60 -10.72
N PHE A 111 -8.20 -8.31 -9.71
CA PHE A 111 -6.79 -8.65 -9.74
C PHE A 111 -6.57 -10.17 -9.86
N ALA A 112 -7.33 -10.97 -9.13
CA ALA A 112 -7.24 -12.43 -9.14
C ALA A 112 -7.71 -13.07 -10.46
N GLY A 113 -8.78 -12.53 -11.06
CA GLY A 113 -9.48 -13.16 -12.18
C GLY A 113 -9.06 -12.70 -13.58
N LYS A 114 -8.25 -11.64 -13.69
CA LYS A 114 -7.92 -10.99 -14.97
C LYS A 114 -6.49 -11.28 -15.40
N LEU A 115 -6.23 -11.20 -16.70
CA LEU A 115 -4.94 -11.61 -17.28
C LEU A 115 -3.95 -10.47 -17.42
N SER A 116 -4.42 -9.23 -17.42
CA SER A 116 -3.59 -8.07 -17.67
C SER A 116 -4.06 -6.82 -16.93
N PHE A 117 -3.10 -5.97 -16.57
CA PHE A 117 -3.38 -4.61 -16.12
C PHE A 117 -2.64 -3.62 -17.02
N ARG A 118 -3.34 -2.56 -17.43
CA ARG A 118 -2.80 -1.46 -18.23
C ARG A 118 -3.11 -0.15 -17.52
N ALA A 119 -2.19 0.81 -17.59
CA ALA A 119 -2.46 2.19 -17.19
C ALA A 119 -1.85 3.17 -18.20
N SER A 120 -2.56 4.27 -18.43
CA SER A 120 -2.19 5.35 -19.34
C SER A 120 -2.39 6.70 -18.67
N LEU A 121 -1.48 7.63 -18.97
CA LEU A 121 -1.56 9.02 -18.54
C LEU A 121 -1.55 9.89 -19.80
N ARG A 122 -2.63 10.66 -20.02
CA ARG A 122 -2.81 11.52 -21.22
C ARG A 122 -2.65 10.73 -22.53
N GLY A 123 -3.25 9.55 -22.61
CA GLY A 123 -3.19 8.67 -23.78
C GLY A 123 -1.85 7.95 -23.98
N LYS A 124 -0.82 8.23 -23.17
CA LYS A 124 0.44 7.50 -23.21
C LYS A 124 0.39 6.35 -22.21
N GLN A 125 0.57 5.11 -22.69
CA GLN A 125 0.68 3.95 -21.82
C GLN A 125 1.93 4.09 -20.92
N ILE A 126 1.71 4.03 -19.61
CA ILE A 126 2.75 4.13 -18.58
C ILE A 126 3.00 2.80 -17.87
N VAL A 127 2.03 1.87 -17.90
CA VAL A 127 2.14 0.53 -17.33
C VAL A 127 1.47 -0.47 -18.25
N ALA A 128 2.14 -1.60 -18.47
CA ALA A 128 1.57 -2.72 -19.18
C ALA A 128 2.07 -4.05 -18.62
N LEU A 129 1.26 -4.68 -17.77
CA LEU A 129 1.62 -5.95 -17.14
C LEU A 129 0.67 -7.10 -17.46
N GLY A 130 1.24 -8.31 -17.46
CA GLY A 130 0.50 -9.56 -17.36
C GLY A 130 0.34 -9.95 -15.89
N LEU A 131 -0.85 -10.39 -15.51
CA LEU A 131 -1.23 -10.79 -14.17
C LEU A 131 -1.06 -12.31 -13.96
N LYS A 132 0.03 -12.87 -14.49
CA LYS A 132 0.30 -14.29 -14.30
C LYS A 132 0.38 -14.59 -12.79
N ASP A 133 -0.28 -15.67 -12.37
CA ASP A 133 -0.31 -16.11 -10.98
C ASP A 133 -0.95 -15.13 -9.98
N SER A 134 -1.65 -14.09 -10.46
CA SER A 134 -2.30 -13.09 -9.60
C SER A 134 -3.37 -13.70 -8.69
N ALA A 135 -4.08 -14.74 -9.13
CA ALA A 135 -5.03 -15.47 -8.28
C ALA A 135 -4.38 -16.02 -7.00
N ARG A 136 -3.22 -16.67 -7.14
CA ARG A 136 -2.48 -17.20 -5.99
C ARG A 136 -1.93 -16.09 -5.10
N ALA A 137 -1.51 -14.98 -5.71
CA ALA A 137 -1.07 -13.80 -4.96
C ALA A 137 -2.22 -13.14 -4.19
N ALA A 138 -3.41 -13.07 -4.77
CA ALA A 138 -4.62 -12.56 -4.13
C ALA A 138 -5.04 -13.42 -2.93
N ASP A 139 -5.03 -14.75 -3.08
CA ASP A 139 -5.31 -15.68 -1.97
C ASP A 139 -4.32 -15.45 -0.81
N GLU A 140 -3.04 -15.29 -1.13
CA GLU A 140 -1.99 -15.08 -0.12
C GLU A 140 -2.05 -13.68 0.51
N LEU A 141 -2.46 -12.65 -0.24
CA LEU A 141 -2.75 -11.32 0.28
C LEU A 141 -3.82 -11.37 1.37
N LEU A 142 -4.91 -12.07 1.08
CA LEU A 142 -6.03 -12.23 2.01
C LEU A 142 -5.64 -13.10 3.21
N ALA A 143 -4.85 -14.15 3.00
CA ALA A 143 -4.31 -14.97 4.09
C ALA A 143 -3.40 -14.16 5.03
N CYS A 144 -2.49 -13.35 4.47
CA CYS A 144 -1.66 -12.42 5.22
C CYS A 144 -2.53 -11.48 6.06
N GLN A 145 -3.51 -10.82 5.43
CA GLN A 145 -4.33 -9.83 6.14
C GLN A 145 -5.14 -10.47 7.25
N LYS A 146 -5.69 -11.67 7.01
CA LYS A 146 -6.38 -12.45 8.04
C LYS A 146 -5.47 -12.75 9.23
N ALA A 147 -4.24 -13.21 8.97
CA ALA A 147 -3.30 -13.53 10.04
C ALA A 147 -2.89 -12.31 10.87
N VAL A 148 -2.65 -11.16 10.21
CA VAL A 148 -2.39 -9.88 10.89
C VAL A 148 -3.57 -9.47 11.76
N ASN A 149 -4.79 -9.51 11.22
CA ASN A 149 -6.00 -9.16 11.98
C ASN A 149 -6.17 -10.07 13.21
N ASP A 150 -5.97 -11.38 13.05
CA ASP A 150 -6.04 -12.34 14.15
C ASP A 150 -4.97 -12.07 15.23
N ALA A 151 -3.77 -11.65 14.83
CA ALA A 151 -2.68 -11.31 15.76
C ALA A 151 -2.97 -10.01 16.54
N VAL A 152 -3.43 -8.97 15.84
CA VAL A 152 -3.83 -7.68 16.45
C VAL A 152 -5.01 -7.86 17.40
N ALA A 153 -5.98 -8.71 17.07
CA ALA A 153 -7.13 -9.00 17.93
C ALA A 153 -6.73 -9.74 19.22
N LYS A 154 -5.70 -10.60 19.17
CA LYS A 154 -5.20 -11.35 20.34
C LYS A 154 -4.34 -10.48 21.26
N HIS A 155 -3.60 -9.53 20.69
CA HIS A 155 -2.79 -8.58 21.42
C HIS A 155 -3.25 -7.15 21.10
N PRO A 156 -4.43 -6.73 21.61
CA PRO A 156 -4.86 -5.35 21.46
C PRO A 156 -3.74 -4.46 22.03
N ALA A 157 -3.39 -3.41 21.28
CA ALA A 157 -2.37 -2.47 21.72
C ALA A 157 -2.67 -2.06 23.19
N PRO A 158 -1.67 -2.07 24.09
CA PRO A 158 -1.85 -1.46 25.40
C PRO A 158 -2.46 -0.07 25.18
N PRO A 159 -3.47 0.35 25.97
CA PRO A 159 -4.00 1.69 25.84
C PRO A 159 -2.82 2.65 25.79
N GLN A 160 -2.72 3.45 24.72
CA GLN A 160 -1.69 4.47 24.61
C GLN A 160 -1.73 5.23 25.93
N SER A 161 -0.67 5.07 26.73
CA SER A 161 -0.48 5.86 27.92
C SER A 161 -0.66 7.31 27.49
N LYS A 162 -1.74 7.94 27.96
CA LYS A 162 -1.74 9.39 28.04
C LYS A 162 -0.65 9.70 29.06
N ASP A 163 0.47 10.13 28.52
CA ASP A 163 1.59 10.78 29.17
C ASP A 163 1.88 10.36 30.64
N PRO A 164 3.01 9.69 30.95
CA PRO A 164 3.40 9.41 32.33
C PRO A 164 3.62 10.67 33.19
N PHE A 165 3.57 11.87 32.60
CA PHE A 165 3.62 13.18 33.25
C PHE A 165 2.28 13.95 33.21
N GLU A 166 1.17 13.36 32.75
CA GLU A 166 -0.15 14.00 32.83
C GLU A 166 -0.56 14.14 34.32
N ALA A 167 -0.38 15.35 34.87
CA ALA A 167 -0.68 15.62 36.26
C ALA A 167 -2.18 15.42 36.56
N LYS A 168 -2.49 14.65 37.61
CA LYS A 168 -3.85 14.58 38.16
C LYS A 168 -4.25 15.98 38.66
N PRO A 169 -5.47 16.47 38.37
CA PRO A 169 -5.91 17.75 38.90
C PRO A 169 -5.93 17.68 40.43
N GLY A 170 -5.03 18.42 41.07
CA GLY A 170 -4.91 18.52 42.53
C GLY A 170 -3.57 18.09 43.13
N THR A 171 -2.57 17.68 42.35
CA THR A 171 -1.20 17.48 42.90
C THR A 171 -0.25 18.48 42.24
N GLN A 172 0.28 19.41 43.03
CA GLN A 172 1.32 20.33 42.59
C GLN A 172 2.55 19.48 42.22
N ALA A 173 2.95 19.51 40.96
CA ALA A 173 4.21 18.92 40.53
C ALA A 173 5.35 19.70 41.17
N LEU A 174 6.21 19.03 41.94
CA LEU A 174 7.52 19.57 42.30
C LEU A 174 8.47 19.19 41.18
N ASP A 175 8.96 20.21 40.46
CA ASP A 175 9.96 20.07 39.41
C ASP A 175 11.33 19.74 40.06
N PRO A 176 12.00 18.63 39.67
CA PRO A 176 13.33 18.29 40.17
C PRO A 176 14.46 19.20 39.65
N PHE A 177 14.15 20.19 38.80
CA PHE A 177 15.12 21.19 38.32
C PHE A 177 14.98 22.58 38.96
N ASP A 178 14.08 22.76 39.91
CA ASP A 178 14.08 23.95 40.78
C ASP A 178 15.12 23.76 41.90
N LEU A 179 16.33 24.28 41.66
CA LEU A 179 17.36 24.58 42.67
C LEU A 179 17.67 26.07 42.68
#